data_AF-X6L7J6-F1
#
_entry.id   AF-X6L7J6-F1
#
_cell.length_a   1.000
_cell.length_b   1.000
_cell.length_c   1.000
_cell.angle_alpha   90.00
_cell.angle_beta   90.00
_cell.angle_gamma   90.00
#
_symmetry.space_group_name_H-M   'P 1'
#
loop_
_entity.id
_entity.type
_entity.pdbx_description
1 polymer ?
#
loop_
_entity_poly.entity_id
_entity_poly.type
_entity_poly.pdbx_seq_one_letter_code
_entity_poly.pdbx_strand_id
1 'polypeptide(L)'
;IIQTTTTCDRRVFLYNNYYYLSNTSIEMNQNHPWNKANKKAHEIVNQMINEKQQGIIVISTNIDQFAKSNNKKFWQEKIIIGKYSICLFCSKKITFDDITIDGCVYVVDCVIRGIGNCYITQQLIHTNKSVIQCSFHSPVFTCSWPINTKQLMRSGKKLLKNSNLNEAIQFFHFLLCVRLQTLHHSHIDIATSYFWLGIAYYNKREYDKAVEYYERSLKIRLDKFGHDHTDVADSYNNLGYVYKKKGEYDKAIEYYEKSLKSRLDKLGHDHIHVADSYNNLGNVYEKKGECNKAIEYHEKSLKIRLDKLGHDHIH
;
A
#
# COMPACT_ATOMS: atom_id res chain seq x y z
N ILE A 1 9.42 -6.19 -31.79
CA ILE A 1 9.37 -4.76 -31.38
C ILE A 1 10.25 -4.63 -30.13
N ILE A 2 11.45 -4.07 -30.28
CA ILE A 2 12.36 -3.84 -29.14
C ILE A 2 11.74 -2.68 -28.35
N GLN A 3 11.14 -2.96 -27.18
CA GLN A 3 10.80 -1.91 -26.24
C GLN A 3 12.10 -1.39 -25.64
N THR A 4 12.64 -0.34 -26.25
CA THR A 4 13.66 0.51 -25.65
C THR A 4 12.95 1.38 -24.61
N THR A 5 12.90 0.92 -23.37
CA THR A 5 12.62 1.81 -22.23
C THR A 5 13.86 2.66 -21.97
N THR A 6 14.09 3.64 -22.85
CA THR A 6 14.89 4.83 -22.50
C THR A 6 14.07 5.66 -21.51
N THR A 7 14.75 6.11 -20.46
CA THR A 7 14.28 6.73 -19.22
C THR A 7 13.61 8.11 -19.37
N CYS A 8 12.70 8.29 -20.35
CA CYS A 8 11.89 9.50 -20.47
C CYS A 8 10.38 9.28 -20.55
N ASP A 9 9.88 8.07 -20.78
CA ASP A 9 8.44 7.87 -20.93
C ASP A 9 7.80 7.28 -19.67
N ARG A 10 7.06 8.15 -18.97
CA ARG A 10 6.25 7.87 -17.77
C ARG A 10 5.11 6.89 -18.08
N ARG A 11 5.41 5.63 -18.34
CA ARG A 11 4.39 4.57 -18.43
C ARG A 11 4.67 3.53 -17.36
N VAL A 12 3.88 3.62 -16.29
CA VAL A 12 3.67 2.53 -15.34
C VAL A 12 3.09 1.39 -16.19
N PHE A 13 3.89 0.37 -16.48
CA PHE A 13 3.46 -0.74 -17.32
C PHE A 13 2.49 -1.64 -16.54
N LEU A 14 1.43 -2.02 -17.25
CA LEU A 14 0.13 -2.46 -16.76
C LEU A 14 -0.01 -3.98 -16.70
N TYR A 15 -0.79 -4.40 -15.70
CA TYR A 15 -1.45 -5.68 -15.39
C TYR A 15 -1.45 -6.87 -16.39
N ASN A 16 -1.17 -8.08 -15.86
CA ASN A 16 -2.12 -9.20 -15.74
C ASN A 16 -1.46 -10.42 -15.05
N ASN A 17 -2.29 -11.14 -14.29
CA ASN A 17 -2.10 -12.45 -13.63
C ASN A 17 -1.44 -12.54 -12.24
N TYR A 18 -2.35 -12.79 -11.30
CA TYR A 18 -2.35 -13.66 -10.12
C TYR A 18 -1.05 -14.34 -9.64
N TYR A 19 -1.01 -14.44 -8.32
CA TYR A 19 -0.02 -15.03 -7.41
C TYR A 19 1.00 -14.03 -6.87
N TYR A 20 1.19 -14.12 -5.55
CA TYR A 20 2.12 -13.36 -4.71
C TYR A 20 1.68 -11.97 -4.25
N LEU A 21 0.66 -11.95 -3.39
CA LEU A 21 0.63 -11.19 -2.12
C LEU A 21 -0.47 -11.76 -1.19
N SER A 22 -0.68 -13.08 -1.21
CA SER A 22 -1.82 -13.72 -0.51
C SER A 22 -1.61 -13.94 0.99
N ASN A 23 -0.47 -13.55 1.56
CA ASN A 23 -0.26 -13.59 3.00
C ASN A 23 -0.05 -12.18 3.53
N THR A 24 -1.16 -11.51 3.83
CA THR A 24 -1.20 -10.20 4.51
C THR A 24 -0.30 -10.19 5.76
N SER A 25 -0.20 -11.31 6.49
CA SER A 25 0.67 -11.47 7.67
C SER A 25 2.17 -11.17 7.44
N ILE A 26 2.69 -11.37 6.21
CA ILE A 26 4.11 -11.22 5.89
C ILE A 26 4.55 -9.76 5.78
N GLU A 27 3.71 -8.91 5.19
CA GLU A 27 4.04 -7.51 4.92
C GLU A 27 4.08 -6.67 6.19
N MET A 28 3.43 -7.17 7.24
CA MET A 28 2.98 -6.36 8.38
C MET A 28 3.88 -6.48 9.61
N ASN A 29 4.89 -7.32 9.56
CA ASN A 29 5.85 -7.50 10.64
C ASN A 29 7.22 -6.97 10.20
N GLN A 30 7.71 -5.91 10.85
CA GLN A 30 9.06 -5.37 10.61
C GLN A 30 10.15 -6.44 10.81
N ASN A 31 9.91 -7.38 11.72
CA ASN A 31 10.82 -8.48 11.99
C ASN A 31 10.73 -9.63 10.98
N HIS A 32 9.78 -9.57 10.04
CA HIS A 32 9.66 -10.56 8.99
C HIS A 32 10.96 -10.60 8.16
N PRO A 33 11.50 -11.79 7.85
CA PRO A 33 12.76 -11.92 7.11
C PRO A 33 12.82 -11.10 5.81
N TRP A 34 11.69 -10.98 5.10
CA TRP A 34 11.57 -10.16 3.89
C TRP A 34 11.86 -8.67 4.12
N ASN A 35 11.31 -8.10 5.19
CA ASN A 35 11.47 -6.68 5.52
C ASN A 35 12.90 -6.41 5.99
N LYS A 36 13.48 -7.33 6.77
CA LYS A 36 14.91 -7.28 7.15
C LYS A 36 15.82 -7.34 5.93
N ALA A 37 15.53 -8.22 4.96
CA ALA A 37 16.30 -8.34 3.74
C ALA A 37 16.25 -7.08 2.87
N ASN A 38 15.07 -6.50 2.69
CA ASN A 38 14.94 -5.24 1.94
C ASN A 38 15.61 -4.06 2.64
N LYS A 39 15.51 -3.97 3.98
CA LYS A 39 16.28 -2.98 4.75
C LYS A 39 17.78 -3.12 4.51
N LYS A 40 18.31 -4.35 4.54
CA LYS A 40 19.73 -4.59 4.28
C LYS A 40 20.12 -4.24 2.84
N ALA A 41 19.28 -4.55 1.86
CA ALA A 41 19.52 -4.15 0.48
C ALA A 41 19.54 -2.63 0.29
N HIS A 42 18.67 -1.87 0.98
CA HIS A 42 18.73 -0.40 0.98
C HIS A 42 20.06 0.14 1.50
N GLU A 43 20.63 -0.46 2.56
CA GLU A 43 21.96 -0.11 3.07
C GLU A 43 23.03 -0.35 2.00
N ILE A 44 23.00 -1.51 1.34
CA ILE A 44 23.95 -1.88 0.28
C ILE A 44 23.82 -0.93 -0.92
N VAL A 45 22.60 -0.59 -1.34
CA VAL A 45 22.37 0.38 -2.44
C VAL A 45 23.00 1.73 -2.11
N ASN A 46 22.81 2.25 -0.89
CA ASN A 46 23.43 3.51 -0.46
C ASN A 46 24.95 3.42 -0.46
N GLN A 47 25.51 2.31 0.04
CA GLN A 47 26.95 2.07 0.02
C GLN A 47 27.50 2.06 -1.41
N MET A 48 26.87 1.30 -2.32
CA MET A 48 27.29 1.25 -3.73
C MET A 48 27.26 2.63 -4.38
N ILE A 49 26.23 3.44 -4.13
CA ILE A 49 26.13 4.80 -4.66
C ILE A 49 27.28 5.67 -4.15
N ASN A 50 27.57 5.61 -2.84
CA ASN A 50 28.65 6.39 -2.22
C ASN A 50 30.03 5.98 -2.77
N GLU A 51 30.25 4.68 -2.98
CA GLU A 51 31.48 4.11 -3.52
C GLU A 51 31.57 4.17 -5.05
N LYS A 52 30.54 4.73 -5.73
CA LYS A 52 30.43 4.78 -7.20
C LYS A 52 30.51 3.39 -7.86
N GLN A 53 30.06 2.36 -7.17
CA GLN A 53 29.93 1.01 -7.70
C GLN A 53 28.69 0.88 -8.59
N GLN A 54 28.73 -0.06 -9.54
CA GLN A 54 27.65 -0.34 -10.48
C GLN A 54 27.29 -1.81 -10.43
N GLY A 55 26.01 -2.13 -10.50
CA GLY A 55 25.56 -3.52 -10.42
C GLY A 55 24.12 -3.69 -10.00
N ILE A 56 23.80 -4.91 -9.57
CA ILE A 56 22.49 -5.23 -8.99
C ILE A 56 22.62 -5.84 -7.60
N ILE A 57 21.60 -5.59 -6.78
CA ILE A 57 21.34 -6.34 -5.56
C ILE A 57 20.09 -7.18 -5.81
N VAL A 58 20.17 -8.49 -5.59
CA VAL A 58 19.02 -9.40 -5.72
C VAL A 58 18.67 -9.95 -4.35
N ILE A 59 17.41 -9.80 -3.95
CA ILE A 59 16.83 -10.46 -2.79
C ILE A 59 15.91 -11.54 -3.32
N SER A 60 16.19 -12.81 -3.06
CA SER A 60 15.42 -13.91 -3.66
C SER A 60 15.46 -15.19 -2.83
N THR A 61 14.43 -16.03 -2.97
CA THR A 61 14.35 -17.39 -2.41
C THR A 61 15.03 -18.43 -3.31
N ASN A 62 15.28 -18.11 -4.57
CA ASN A 62 15.80 -18.99 -5.61
C ASN A 62 17.10 -18.47 -6.28
N ILE A 63 17.90 -17.70 -5.54
CA ILE A 63 19.09 -17.01 -6.09
C ILE A 63 20.13 -17.96 -6.72
N ASP A 64 20.18 -19.21 -6.26
CA ASP A 64 21.15 -20.19 -6.74
C ASP A 64 20.85 -20.61 -8.20
N GLN A 65 19.63 -20.39 -8.70
CA GLN A 65 19.32 -20.51 -10.13
C GLN A 65 19.97 -19.38 -10.94
N PHE A 66 19.97 -18.16 -10.40
CA PHE A 66 20.59 -16.98 -11.03
C PHE A 66 22.11 -17.05 -11.08
N ALA A 67 22.74 -17.66 -10.06
CA ALA A 67 24.19 -17.82 -10.03
C ALA A 67 24.75 -18.78 -11.10
N LYS A 68 23.90 -19.64 -11.68
CA LYS A 68 24.32 -20.59 -12.74
C LYS A 68 24.47 -19.90 -14.10
N SER A 69 23.64 -18.90 -14.40
CA SER A 69 23.62 -18.18 -15.67
C SER A 69 24.59 -16.99 -15.71
N ASN A 70 24.96 -16.43 -14.56
CA ASN A 70 25.95 -15.36 -14.46
C ASN A 70 27.17 -15.83 -13.66
N ASN A 71 28.33 -15.88 -14.32
CA ASN A 71 29.59 -16.38 -13.78
C ASN A 71 29.81 -15.92 -12.31
N LYS A 72 30.04 -16.88 -11.39
CA LYS A 72 30.27 -16.65 -9.96
C LYS A 72 31.34 -15.60 -9.65
N LYS A 73 32.20 -15.26 -10.61
CA LYS A 73 33.20 -14.19 -10.49
C LYS A 73 32.62 -12.81 -10.13
N PHE A 74 31.34 -12.54 -10.42
CA PHE A 74 30.69 -11.28 -10.05
C PHE A 74 29.94 -11.33 -8.71
N TRP A 75 29.89 -12.49 -8.04
CA TRP A 75 29.36 -12.62 -6.69
C TRP A 75 30.38 -12.12 -5.67
N GLN A 76 30.03 -11.07 -4.93
CA GLN A 76 30.87 -10.61 -3.83
C GLN A 76 30.40 -11.18 -2.48
N GLU A 77 29.10 -11.04 -2.15
CA GLU A 77 28.57 -11.43 -0.83
C GLU A 77 27.18 -12.07 -0.96
N LYS A 78 26.97 -13.20 -0.25
CA LYS A 78 25.66 -13.83 -0.04
C LYS A 78 25.29 -13.67 1.43
N ILE A 79 24.32 -12.80 1.72
CA ILE A 79 23.75 -12.62 3.06
C ILE A 79 22.44 -13.40 3.11
N ILE A 80 22.25 -14.21 4.16
CA ILE A 80 21.04 -15.04 4.33
C ILE A 80 20.21 -14.46 5.49
N ILE A 81 18.94 -14.16 5.22
CA ILE A 81 17.97 -13.68 6.22
C ILE A 81 16.70 -14.53 6.10
N GLY A 82 16.53 -15.48 7.02
CA GLY A 82 15.46 -16.48 6.94
C GLY A 82 15.60 -17.29 5.65
N LYS A 83 14.53 -17.32 4.84
CA LYS A 83 14.53 -18.01 3.53
C LYS A 83 15.06 -17.15 2.36
N TYR A 84 15.41 -15.90 2.61
CA TYR A 84 15.83 -14.97 1.55
C TYR A 84 17.36 -14.86 1.52
N SER A 85 17.92 -14.95 0.32
CA SER A 85 19.31 -14.63 0.06
C SER A 85 19.41 -13.25 -0.58
N ILE A 86 20.36 -12.45 -0.12
CA ILE A 86 20.72 -11.15 -0.69
C ILE A 86 22.08 -11.33 -1.36
N CYS A 87 22.15 -11.05 -2.66
CA CYS A 87 23.37 -11.18 -3.44
C CYS A 87 23.68 -9.88 -4.19
N LEU A 88 24.94 -9.48 -4.12
CA LEU A 88 25.48 -8.33 -4.84
C LEU A 88 26.27 -8.79 -6.07
N PHE A 89 25.94 -8.20 -7.23
CA PHE A 89 26.64 -8.43 -8.49
C PHE A 89 27.19 -7.12 -9.04
N CYS A 90 28.50 -6.92 -8.91
CA CYS A 90 29.17 -5.70 -9.34
C CYS A 90 29.59 -5.78 -10.81
N SER A 91 28.79 -5.21 -11.70
CA SER A 91 29.08 -5.13 -13.14
C SER A 91 28.34 -3.96 -13.79
N LYS A 92 28.95 -3.35 -14.82
CA LYS A 92 28.31 -2.32 -15.65
C LYS A 92 27.19 -2.87 -16.54
N LYS A 93 27.26 -4.16 -16.88
CA LYS A 93 26.32 -4.86 -17.76
C LYS A 93 25.97 -6.20 -17.15
N ILE A 94 24.68 -6.48 -17.01
CA ILE A 94 24.15 -7.72 -16.47
C ILE A 94 23.15 -8.30 -17.46
N THR A 95 23.23 -9.60 -17.68
CA THR A 95 22.32 -10.32 -18.56
C THR A 95 21.37 -11.17 -17.72
N PHE A 96 20.08 -11.01 -17.97
CA PHE A 96 19.04 -11.93 -17.54
C PHE A 96 18.73 -12.82 -18.73
N ASP A 97 18.92 -14.13 -18.58
CA ASP A 97 18.77 -15.12 -19.64
C ASP A 97 17.88 -16.24 -19.13
N ASP A 98 16.67 -16.37 -19.70
CA ASP A 98 15.64 -17.35 -19.34
C ASP A 98 15.52 -17.57 -17.81
N ILE A 99 15.27 -16.47 -17.10
CA ILE A 99 15.37 -16.45 -15.64
C ILE A 99 14.11 -15.97 -14.93
N THR A 100 13.78 -16.66 -13.83
CA THR A 100 12.78 -16.22 -12.87
C THR A 100 13.45 -15.87 -11.55
N ILE A 101 13.32 -14.62 -11.12
CA ILE A 101 13.76 -14.17 -9.80
C ILE A 101 12.54 -14.11 -8.89
N ASP A 102 12.45 -15.05 -7.96
CA ASP A 102 11.42 -15.03 -6.93
C ASP A 102 11.81 -14.06 -5.80
N GLY A 103 11.63 -12.76 -6.06
CA GLY A 103 11.95 -11.68 -5.14
C GLY A 103 12.17 -10.33 -5.81
N CYS A 104 13.01 -9.49 -5.21
CA CYS A 104 13.27 -8.10 -5.62
C CYS A 104 14.66 -7.92 -6.24
N VAL A 105 14.77 -6.98 -7.16
CA VAL A 105 16.02 -6.55 -7.78
C VAL A 105 16.20 -5.05 -7.62
N TYR A 106 17.35 -4.63 -7.10
CA TYR A 106 17.79 -3.24 -7.10
C TYR A 106 18.86 -3.07 -8.16
N VAL A 107 18.76 -2.01 -8.97
CA VAL A 107 19.66 -1.71 -10.09
C VAL A 107 20.36 -0.39 -9.82
N VAL A 108 21.70 -0.44 -9.75
CA VAL A 108 22.53 0.71 -9.38
C VAL A 108 23.43 1.06 -10.56
N ASP A 109 23.10 2.15 -11.24
CA ASP A 109 23.87 2.78 -12.33
C ASP A 109 24.39 1.79 -13.41
N CYS A 110 23.70 0.66 -13.66
CA CYS A 110 24.11 -0.36 -14.63
C CYS A 110 23.06 -0.63 -15.72
N VAL A 111 23.47 -1.37 -16.75
CA VAL A 111 22.59 -1.82 -17.83
C VAL A 111 22.16 -3.27 -17.58
N ILE A 112 20.85 -3.52 -17.60
CA ILE A 112 20.28 -4.87 -17.62
C ILE A 112 19.81 -5.19 -19.03
N ARG A 113 20.20 -6.37 -19.55
CA ARG A 113 19.69 -6.92 -20.80
C ARG A 113 18.91 -8.20 -20.53
N GLY A 114 17.70 -8.28 -21.04
CA GLY A 114 16.89 -9.50 -21.01
C GLY A 114 17.01 -10.29 -22.31
N ILE A 115 17.21 -11.60 -22.19
CA ILE A 115 17.17 -12.58 -23.28
C ILE A 115 16.15 -13.65 -22.86
N GLY A 116 15.27 -14.01 -23.79
CA GLY A 116 14.23 -15.00 -23.54
C GLY A 116 13.22 -14.59 -22.47
N ASN A 117 12.82 -15.56 -21.64
CA ASN A 117 11.73 -15.47 -20.70
C ASN A 117 12.21 -15.00 -19.33
N CYS A 118 12.21 -13.68 -19.11
CA CYS A 118 12.61 -13.07 -17.85
C CYS A 118 11.40 -12.72 -16.96
N TYR A 119 11.47 -13.06 -15.66
CA TYR A 119 10.45 -12.76 -14.66
C TYR A 119 11.08 -12.25 -13.35
N ILE A 120 10.46 -11.26 -12.74
CA ILE A 120 10.71 -10.83 -11.37
C ILE A 120 9.36 -10.86 -10.65
N THR A 121 9.23 -11.65 -9.60
CA THR A 121 7.93 -11.88 -8.95
C THR A 121 7.50 -10.75 -8.02
N GLN A 122 8.43 -9.88 -7.62
CA GLN A 122 8.16 -8.75 -6.72
C GLN A 122 8.50 -7.40 -7.37
N GLN A 123 9.58 -6.74 -6.95
CA GLN A 123 9.87 -5.34 -7.30
C GLN A 123 11.19 -5.21 -8.07
N LEU A 124 11.22 -4.29 -9.02
CA LEU A 124 12.42 -3.82 -9.69
C LEU A 124 12.65 -2.34 -9.36
N ILE A 125 13.64 -2.06 -8.53
CA ILE A 125 13.96 -0.71 -8.06
C ILE A 125 15.23 -0.27 -8.76
N HIS A 126 15.27 0.93 -9.35
CA HIS A 126 16.41 1.34 -10.17
C HIS A 126 16.79 2.80 -9.97
N THR A 127 18.09 3.07 -10.03
CA THR A 127 18.61 4.45 -10.09
C THR A 127 18.33 5.09 -11.45
N ASN A 128 18.48 6.41 -11.50
CA ASN A 128 18.16 7.24 -12.67
C ASN A 128 19.04 6.91 -13.88
N LYS A 129 20.29 6.48 -13.64
CA LYS A 129 21.25 6.14 -14.70
C LYS A 129 21.18 4.68 -15.11
N SER A 130 20.38 3.86 -14.42
CA SER A 130 20.16 2.48 -14.81
C SER A 130 19.38 2.41 -16.12
N VAL A 131 19.77 1.49 -16.99
CA VAL A 131 19.07 1.24 -18.26
C VAL A 131 18.57 -0.20 -18.28
N ILE A 132 17.25 -0.38 -18.38
CA ILE A 132 16.62 -1.69 -18.39
C ILE A 132 16.18 -1.99 -19.82
N GLN A 133 16.92 -2.88 -20.47
CA GLN A 133 16.68 -3.40 -21.82
C GLN A 133 16.16 -4.84 -21.72
N CYS A 134 15.05 -5.03 -21.00
CA CYS A 134 14.47 -6.34 -20.70
C CYS A 134 12.96 -6.29 -20.93
N SER A 135 12.42 -7.27 -21.66
CA SER A 135 10.98 -7.51 -21.75
C SER A 135 10.59 -8.57 -20.72
N PHE A 136 9.93 -8.15 -19.64
CA PHE A 136 9.38 -9.08 -18.66
C PHE A 136 8.05 -9.65 -19.16
N HIS A 137 7.90 -10.97 -19.07
CA HIS A 137 6.68 -11.66 -19.51
C HIS A 137 5.47 -11.39 -18.63
N SER A 138 5.70 -10.98 -17.38
CA SER A 138 4.69 -10.42 -16.48
C SER A 138 5.10 -9.00 -16.10
N PRO A 139 4.15 -8.06 -15.91
CA PRO A 139 4.45 -6.73 -15.43
C PRO A 139 5.13 -6.82 -14.06
N VAL A 140 6.35 -6.27 -13.97
CA VAL A 140 7.05 -6.10 -12.70
C VAL A 140 6.73 -4.73 -12.14
N PHE A 141 6.49 -4.64 -10.83
CA PHE A 141 6.35 -3.33 -10.18
C PHE A 141 7.70 -2.61 -10.19
N THR A 142 7.76 -1.44 -10.85
CA THR A 142 9.00 -0.65 -10.97
C THR A 142 8.95 0.64 -10.15
N CYS A 143 10.05 0.99 -9.48
CA CYS A 143 10.20 2.26 -8.77
C CYS A 143 11.60 2.85 -8.93
N SER A 144 11.70 4.18 -9.02
CA SER A 144 12.98 4.88 -9.02
C SER A 144 13.58 4.96 -7.61
N TRP A 145 14.92 4.89 -7.53
CA TRP A 145 15.71 5.24 -6.36
C TRP A 145 16.21 6.69 -6.43
N PRO A 146 16.20 7.48 -5.33
CA PRO A 146 15.67 7.15 -4.00
C PRO A 146 14.15 7.07 -3.99
N ILE A 147 13.61 6.20 -3.13
CA ILE A 147 12.17 5.93 -3.08
C ILE A 147 11.41 7.13 -2.51
N ASN A 148 10.60 7.78 -3.34
CA ASN A 148 9.75 8.90 -2.93
C ASN A 148 8.36 8.43 -2.47
N THR A 149 8.23 8.21 -1.16
CA THR A 149 6.99 7.72 -0.52
C THR A 149 5.78 8.64 -0.76
N LYS A 150 5.98 9.97 -0.81
CA LYS A 150 4.91 10.94 -1.09
C LYS A 150 4.40 10.82 -2.53
N GLN A 151 5.30 10.65 -3.49
CA GLN A 151 4.93 10.45 -4.89
C GLN A 151 4.20 9.12 -5.09
N LEU A 152 4.70 8.03 -4.48
CA LEU A 152 4.03 6.73 -4.53
C LEU A 152 2.60 6.79 -3.97
N MET A 153 2.41 7.48 -2.84
CA MET A 153 1.09 7.71 -2.27
C MET A 153 0.17 8.44 -3.26
N ARG A 154 0.65 9.50 -3.92
CA ARG A 154 -0.15 10.24 -4.93
C ARG A 154 -0.51 9.35 -6.13
N SER A 155 0.43 8.53 -6.61
CA SER A 155 0.20 7.58 -7.70
C SER A 155 -0.83 6.52 -7.33
N GLY A 156 -0.72 5.91 -6.15
CA GLY A 156 -1.70 4.94 -5.64
C GLY A 156 -3.12 5.54 -5.56
N LYS A 157 -3.26 6.77 -5.05
CA LYS A 157 -4.56 7.47 -5.03
C LYS A 157 -5.11 7.73 -6.43
N LYS A 158 -4.25 8.07 -7.40
CA LYS A 158 -4.68 8.26 -8.80
C LYS A 158 -5.20 6.96 -9.41
N LEU A 159 -4.54 5.83 -9.13
CA LEU A 159 -4.98 4.52 -9.57
C LEU A 159 -6.35 4.15 -8.99
N LEU A 160 -6.59 4.42 -7.70
CA LEU A 160 -7.92 4.22 -7.10
C LEU A 160 -9.01 5.04 -7.79
N LYS A 161 -8.75 6.33 -8.08
CA LYS A 161 -9.71 7.18 -8.80
C LYS A 161 -10.04 6.64 -10.19
N ASN A 162 -9.06 6.05 -10.86
CA ASN A 162 -9.23 5.42 -12.16
C ASN A 162 -9.81 4.00 -12.09
N SER A 163 -10.17 3.52 -10.89
CA SER A 163 -10.67 2.15 -10.66
C SER A 163 -9.67 1.03 -11.01
N ASN A 164 -8.38 1.36 -11.06
CA ASN A 164 -7.26 0.42 -11.18
C ASN A 164 -6.90 -0.12 -9.80
N LEU A 165 -7.82 -0.91 -9.22
CA LEU A 165 -7.80 -1.28 -7.81
C LEU A 165 -6.61 -2.16 -7.46
N ASN A 166 -6.29 -3.14 -8.30
CA ASN A 166 -5.22 -4.07 -7.99
C ASN A 166 -3.85 -3.41 -8.07
N GLU A 167 -3.63 -2.52 -9.03
CA GLU A 167 -2.42 -1.71 -9.10
C GLU A 167 -2.32 -0.82 -7.87
N ALA A 168 -3.42 -0.15 -7.49
CA ALA A 168 -3.43 0.67 -6.28
C ALA A 168 -3.05 -0.15 -5.03
N ILE A 169 -3.58 -1.37 -4.89
CA ILE A 169 -3.24 -2.31 -3.82
C ILE A 169 -1.73 -2.58 -3.81
N GLN A 170 -1.14 -2.98 -4.94
CA GLN A 170 0.31 -3.21 -5.04
C GLN A 170 1.13 -1.97 -4.66
N PHE A 171 0.72 -0.78 -5.14
CA PHE A 171 1.38 0.48 -4.80
C PHE A 171 1.34 0.76 -3.29
N PHE A 172 0.20 0.58 -2.63
CA PHE A 172 0.09 0.83 -1.20
C PHE A 172 0.80 -0.23 -0.35
N HIS A 173 0.83 -1.49 -0.79
CA HIS A 173 1.63 -2.53 -0.16
C HIS A 173 3.12 -2.23 -0.21
N PHE A 174 3.65 -1.88 -1.39
CA PHE A 174 5.04 -1.48 -1.53
C PHE A 174 5.37 -0.27 -0.64
N LEU A 175 4.51 0.75 -0.66
CA LEU A 175 4.67 1.93 0.16
C LEU A 175 4.65 1.62 1.67
N LEU A 176 3.77 0.72 2.10
CA LEU A 176 3.71 0.24 3.47
C LEU A 176 5.02 -0.45 3.87
N CYS A 177 5.55 -1.34 3.02
CA CYS A 177 6.83 -2.01 3.27
C CYS A 177 7.97 -1.01 3.46
N VAL A 178 8.08 -0.02 2.57
CA VAL A 178 9.12 1.03 2.66
C VAL A 178 8.97 1.84 3.95
N ARG A 179 7.75 2.24 4.31
CA ARG A 179 7.48 2.99 5.55
C ARG A 179 7.77 2.17 6.79
N LEU A 180 7.42 0.88 6.82
CA LEU A 180 7.75 -0.01 7.92
C LEU A 180 9.27 -0.20 8.09
N GLN A 181 10.06 -0.09 7.03
CA GLN A 181 11.53 -0.21 7.12
C GLN A 181 12.21 1.08 7.57
N THR A 182 11.60 2.23 7.29
CA THR A 182 12.22 3.56 7.46
C THR A 182 11.66 4.36 8.63
N LEU A 183 10.46 4.03 9.09
CA LEU A 183 9.75 4.75 10.14
C LEU A 183 9.48 3.84 11.34
N HIS A 184 9.27 4.45 12.50
CA HIS A 184 8.77 3.74 13.66
C HIS A 184 7.37 3.16 13.37
N HIS A 185 7.06 1.95 13.88
CA HIS A 185 5.84 1.22 13.54
C HIS A 185 4.52 1.95 13.88
N SER A 186 4.55 2.86 14.86
CA SER A 186 3.41 3.73 15.22
C SER A 186 3.34 5.06 14.44
N HIS A 187 4.15 5.23 13.39
CA HIS A 187 4.16 6.46 12.62
C HIS A 187 2.86 6.66 11.81
N ILE A 188 2.34 7.89 11.77
CA ILE A 188 1.05 8.21 11.15
C ILE A 188 0.97 7.89 9.64
N ASP A 189 2.09 7.99 8.93
CA ASP A 189 2.22 7.56 7.54
C ASP A 189 1.96 6.06 7.32
N ILE A 190 2.26 5.21 8.32
CA ILE A 190 1.94 3.78 8.28
C ILE A 190 0.42 3.60 8.40
N ALA A 191 -0.21 4.28 9.36
CA ALA A 191 -1.67 4.31 9.47
C ALA A 191 -2.33 4.76 8.16
N THR A 192 -1.80 5.82 7.54
CA THR A 192 -2.28 6.30 6.25
C THR A 192 -2.15 5.24 5.16
N SER A 193 -1.07 4.44 5.15
CA SER A 193 -0.90 3.36 4.17
C SER A 193 -1.95 2.25 4.37
N TYR A 194 -2.18 1.84 5.62
CA TYR A 194 -3.24 0.90 5.98
C TYR A 194 -4.62 1.43 5.60
N PHE A 195 -4.92 2.70 5.88
CA PHE A 195 -6.17 3.33 5.49
C PHE A 195 -6.44 3.23 3.97
N TRP A 196 -5.44 3.52 3.14
CA TRP A 196 -5.59 3.43 1.69
C TRP A 196 -5.70 2.00 1.16
N LEU A 197 -5.04 1.02 1.80
CA LEU A 197 -5.28 -0.39 1.54
C LEU A 197 -6.72 -0.78 1.88
N GLY A 198 -7.24 -0.32 3.02
CA GLY A 198 -8.63 -0.52 3.41
C GLY A 198 -9.62 0.00 2.36
N ILE A 199 -9.41 1.22 1.85
CA ILE A 199 -10.21 1.80 0.76
C ILE A 199 -10.12 0.94 -0.52
N ALA A 200 -8.93 0.48 -0.87
CA ALA A 200 -8.72 -0.29 -2.09
C ALA A 200 -9.45 -1.65 -2.04
N TYR A 201 -9.31 -2.38 -0.92
CA TYR A 201 -10.02 -3.64 -0.71
C TYR A 201 -11.53 -3.45 -0.56
N TYR A 202 -11.96 -2.36 0.06
CA TYR A 202 -13.37 -1.99 0.12
C TYR A 202 -13.97 -1.82 -1.28
N ASN A 203 -13.31 -1.05 -2.15
CA ASN A 203 -13.75 -0.85 -3.54
C ASN A 203 -13.75 -2.16 -4.34
N LYS A 204 -12.87 -3.10 -3.99
CA LYS A 204 -12.80 -4.44 -4.57
C LYS A 204 -13.86 -5.40 -4.00
N ARG A 205 -14.65 -4.95 -3.02
CA ARG A 205 -15.65 -5.75 -2.29
C ARG A 205 -15.06 -6.89 -1.46
N GLU A 206 -13.75 -6.84 -1.18
CA GLU A 206 -13.07 -7.75 -0.26
C GLU A 206 -13.17 -7.19 1.16
N TYR A 207 -14.38 -7.21 1.73
CA TYR A 207 -14.70 -6.47 2.96
C TYR A 207 -13.92 -6.93 4.19
N ASP A 208 -13.61 -8.22 4.33
CA ASP A 208 -12.83 -8.72 5.48
C ASP A 208 -11.42 -8.14 5.51
N LYS A 209 -10.76 -8.05 4.35
CA LYS A 209 -9.46 -7.37 4.25
C LYS A 209 -9.58 -5.88 4.51
N ALA A 210 -10.63 -5.24 4.01
CA ALA A 210 -10.86 -3.83 4.27
C ALA A 210 -10.98 -3.55 5.78
N VAL A 211 -11.72 -4.39 6.53
CA VAL A 211 -11.80 -4.34 8.00
C VAL A 211 -10.42 -4.50 8.62
N GLU A 212 -9.67 -5.54 8.26
CA GLU A 212 -8.32 -5.78 8.80
C GLU A 212 -7.41 -4.55 8.67
N TYR A 213 -7.39 -3.94 7.48
CA TYR A 213 -6.57 -2.77 7.22
C TYR A 213 -7.07 -1.51 7.94
N TYR A 214 -8.38 -1.29 8.01
CA TYR A 214 -8.94 -0.17 8.75
C TYR A 214 -8.70 -0.29 10.26
N GLU A 215 -8.82 -1.48 10.86
CA GLU A 215 -8.54 -1.71 12.27
C GLU A 215 -7.06 -1.41 12.61
N ARG A 216 -6.13 -1.78 11.73
CA ARG A 216 -4.71 -1.45 11.92
C ARG A 216 -4.41 0.04 11.79
N SER A 217 -5.05 0.72 10.84
CA SER A 217 -4.98 2.18 10.75
C SER A 217 -5.55 2.84 12.01
N LEU A 218 -6.71 2.37 12.47
CA LEU A 218 -7.39 2.87 13.65
C LEU A 218 -6.52 2.69 14.90
N LYS A 219 -5.88 1.53 15.09
CA LYS A 219 -4.99 1.27 16.22
C LYS A 219 -3.88 2.32 16.32
N ILE A 220 -3.18 2.57 15.22
CA ILE A 220 -2.11 3.58 15.22
C ILE A 220 -2.66 4.99 15.48
N ARG A 221 -3.83 5.34 14.89
CA ARG A 221 -4.45 6.66 15.11
C ARG A 221 -4.90 6.85 16.56
N LEU A 222 -5.44 5.81 17.18
CA LEU A 222 -5.80 5.80 18.60
C LEU A 222 -4.58 6.03 19.48
N ASP A 223 -3.51 5.25 19.26
CA ASP A 223 -2.28 5.36 20.04
C ASP A 223 -1.66 6.77 19.92
N LYS A 224 -1.82 7.44 18.77
CA LYS A 224 -1.15 8.69 18.44
C LYS A 224 -1.97 9.94 18.74
N PHE A 225 -3.30 9.84 18.73
CA PHE A 225 -4.20 10.99 18.87
C PHE A 225 -5.25 10.86 19.99
N GLY A 226 -5.45 9.67 20.54
CA GLY A 226 -6.53 9.39 21.49
C GLY A 226 -7.91 9.25 20.83
N HIS A 227 -8.92 8.94 21.64
CA HIS A 227 -10.27 8.57 21.16
C HIS A 227 -11.05 9.74 20.54
N ASP A 228 -10.77 10.98 20.95
CA ASP A 228 -11.62 12.14 20.62
C ASP A 228 -11.09 12.92 19.41
N HIS A 229 -10.13 12.35 18.68
CA HIS A 229 -9.57 12.98 17.48
C HIS A 229 -10.43 12.71 16.24
N THR A 230 -10.57 13.70 15.35
CA THR A 230 -11.37 13.60 14.13
C THR A 230 -10.91 12.47 13.21
N ASP A 231 -9.59 12.28 13.03
CA ASP A 231 -9.03 11.16 12.26
C ASP A 231 -9.43 9.77 12.83
N VAL A 232 -9.62 9.66 14.14
CA VAL A 232 -10.10 8.43 14.79
C VAL A 232 -11.59 8.25 14.52
N ALA A 233 -12.37 9.34 14.64
CA ALA A 233 -13.78 9.33 14.29
C ALA A 233 -14.02 8.92 12.82
N ASP A 234 -13.19 9.39 11.89
CA ASP A 234 -13.24 8.98 10.48
C ASP A 234 -12.90 7.50 10.32
N SER A 235 -11.95 6.98 11.09
CA SER A 235 -11.58 5.57 11.06
C SER A 235 -12.74 4.68 11.53
N TYR A 236 -13.40 5.08 12.63
CA TYR A 236 -14.63 4.43 13.09
C TYR A 236 -15.74 4.49 12.04
N ASN A 237 -15.96 5.65 11.42
CA ASN A 237 -16.96 5.80 10.36
C ASN A 237 -16.71 4.85 9.17
N ASN A 238 -15.44 4.70 8.76
CA ASN A 238 -15.09 3.78 7.67
C ASN A 238 -15.35 2.31 8.06
N LEU A 239 -15.00 1.90 9.28
CA LEU A 239 -15.33 0.56 9.78
C LEU A 239 -16.85 0.33 9.80
N GLY A 240 -17.62 1.30 10.30
CA GLY A 240 -19.09 1.24 10.28
C GLY A 240 -19.64 1.07 8.87
N TYR A 241 -19.03 1.74 7.89
CA TYR A 241 -19.41 1.60 6.48
C TYR A 241 -19.13 0.21 5.92
N VAL A 242 -17.98 -0.39 6.22
CA VAL A 242 -17.66 -1.74 5.78
C VAL A 242 -18.58 -2.76 6.43
N TYR A 243 -18.79 -2.70 7.75
CA TYR A 243 -19.69 -3.63 8.44
C TYR A 243 -21.14 -3.51 7.94
N LYS A 244 -21.61 -2.30 7.62
CA LYS A 244 -22.93 -2.11 6.98
C LYS A 244 -23.00 -2.84 5.64
N LYS A 245 -21.94 -2.78 4.83
CA LYS A 245 -21.89 -3.46 3.53
C LYS A 245 -21.76 -4.98 3.64
N LYS A 246 -21.24 -5.48 4.77
CA LYS A 246 -21.26 -6.91 5.13
C LYS A 246 -22.62 -7.39 5.64
N GLY A 247 -23.57 -6.51 5.93
CA GLY A 247 -24.84 -6.85 6.58
C GLY A 247 -24.73 -7.03 8.10
N GLU A 248 -23.56 -6.75 8.69
CA GLU A 248 -23.33 -6.81 10.14
C GLU A 248 -23.76 -5.48 10.78
N TYR A 249 -25.07 -5.24 10.80
CA TYR A 249 -25.64 -3.94 11.16
C TYR A 249 -25.35 -3.50 12.60
N ASP A 250 -25.33 -4.42 13.57
CA ASP A 250 -25.04 -4.07 14.97
C ASP A 250 -23.61 -3.58 15.17
N LYS A 251 -22.63 -4.22 14.53
CA LYS A 251 -21.24 -3.72 14.53
C LYS A 251 -21.13 -2.38 13.82
N ALA A 252 -21.85 -2.20 12.71
CA ALA A 252 -21.86 -0.94 12.01
C ALA A 252 -22.40 0.20 12.89
N ILE A 253 -23.48 -0.04 13.63
CA ILE A 253 -24.04 0.89 14.62
C ILE A 253 -22.98 1.22 15.68
N GLU A 254 -22.36 0.21 16.30
CA GLU A 254 -21.33 0.42 17.34
C GLU A 254 -20.21 1.37 16.85
N TYR A 255 -19.71 1.15 15.63
CA TYR A 255 -18.67 2.00 15.07
C TYR A 255 -19.17 3.40 14.69
N TYR A 256 -20.39 3.55 14.16
CA TYR A 256 -20.95 4.87 13.89
C TYR A 256 -21.23 5.65 15.18
N GLU A 257 -21.66 5.00 16.26
CA GLU A 257 -21.84 5.62 17.57
C GLU A 257 -20.51 6.11 18.15
N LYS A 258 -19.44 5.30 18.06
CA LYS A 258 -18.09 5.74 18.44
C LYS A 258 -17.65 6.95 17.64
N SER A 259 -17.87 6.95 16.32
CA SER A 259 -17.57 8.09 15.45
C SER A 259 -18.36 9.35 15.83
N LEU A 260 -19.67 9.18 16.07
CA LEU A 260 -20.56 10.25 16.50
C LEU A 260 -20.07 10.86 17.82
N LYS A 261 -19.77 10.03 18.82
CA LYS A 261 -19.28 10.49 20.13
C LYS A 261 -18.01 11.33 19.97
N SER A 262 -16.99 10.82 19.29
CA SER A 262 -15.74 11.56 19.06
C SER A 262 -15.98 12.90 18.34
N ARG A 263 -16.89 12.95 17.36
CA ARG A 263 -17.22 14.18 16.63
C ARG A 263 -18.00 15.18 17.51
N LEU A 264 -18.93 14.71 18.34
CA LEU A 264 -19.64 15.54 19.30
C LEU A 264 -18.67 16.17 20.30
N ASP A 265 -17.80 15.35 20.90
CA ASP A 265 -16.84 15.80 21.92
C ASP A 265 -15.84 16.83 21.35
N LYS A 266 -15.44 16.68 20.08
CA LYS A 266 -14.41 17.54 19.47
C LYS A 266 -14.93 18.74 18.69
N LEU A 267 -16.08 18.61 18.03
CA LEU A 267 -16.60 19.59 17.07
C LEU A 267 -17.88 20.29 17.55
N GLY A 268 -18.53 19.75 18.58
CA GLY A 268 -19.83 20.22 19.07
C GLY A 268 -21.01 19.72 18.24
N HIS A 269 -22.21 19.92 18.79
CA HIS A 269 -23.46 19.32 18.29
C HIS A 269 -23.87 19.76 16.88
N ASP A 270 -23.54 21.00 16.50
CA ASP A 270 -24.04 21.59 15.25
C ASP A 270 -23.06 21.42 14.06
N HIS A 271 -22.00 20.63 14.22
CA HIS A 271 -21.01 20.47 13.16
C HIS A 271 -21.52 19.54 12.04
N ILE A 272 -21.21 19.86 10.78
CA ILE A 272 -21.69 19.07 9.62
C ILE A 272 -21.28 17.59 9.67
N HIS A 273 -20.10 17.27 10.21
CA HIS A 273 -19.67 15.89 10.42
C HIS A 273 -20.47 15.13 11.50
N VAL A 274 -21.06 15.82 12.47
CA VAL A 274 -22.02 15.20 13.41
C VAL A 274 -23.30 14.83 12.64
N ALA A 275 -23.77 15.71 11.76
CA ALA A 275 -24.88 15.41 10.86
C ALA A 275 -24.58 14.21 9.95
N ASP A 276 -23.36 14.09 9.41
CA ASP A 276 -22.94 12.91 8.64
C ASP A 276 -23.02 11.62 9.47
N SER A 277 -22.58 11.65 10.74
CA SER A 277 -22.65 10.50 11.64
C SER A 277 -24.10 10.10 11.96
N TYR A 278 -24.97 11.07 12.24
CA TYR A 278 -26.40 10.81 12.43
C TYR A 278 -27.04 10.21 11.18
N ASN A 279 -26.73 10.74 9.99
CA ASN A 279 -27.24 10.18 8.75
C ASN A 279 -26.79 8.72 8.53
N ASN A 280 -25.54 8.41 8.89
CA ASN A 280 -25.02 7.04 8.79
C ASN A 280 -25.70 6.08 9.77
N LEU A 281 -26.02 6.54 10.99
CA LEU A 281 -26.83 5.80 11.95
C LEU A 281 -28.25 5.56 11.43
N GLY A 282 -28.90 6.60 10.89
CA GLY A 282 -30.22 6.48 10.28
C GLY A 282 -30.25 5.42 9.18
N ASN A 283 -29.30 5.50 8.24
CA ASN A 283 -29.15 4.55 7.15
C ASN A 283 -28.94 3.09 7.61
N VAL A 284 -28.21 2.85 8.71
CA VAL A 284 -28.00 1.47 9.17
C VAL A 284 -29.20 0.94 9.95
N TYR A 285 -29.89 1.78 10.73
CA TYR A 285 -31.15 1.39 11.38
C TYR A 285 -32.24 1.09 10.36
N GLU A 286 -32.33 1.86 9.28
CA GLU A 286 -33.23 1.57 8.16
C GLU A 286 -32.93 0.19 7.57
N LYS A 287 -31.66 -0.11 7.27
CA LYS A 287 -31.24 -1.43 6.76
C LYS A 287 -31.48 -2.57 7.73
N LYS A 288 -31.50 -2.28 9.03
CA LYS A 288 -31.84 -3.24 10.10
C LYS A 288 -33.36 -3.41 10.28
N GLY A 289 -34.19 -2.55 9.68
CA GLY A 289 -35.65 -2.56 9.81
C GLY A 289 -36.19 -1.76 11.00
N GLU A 290 -35.34 -1.04 11.74
CA GLU A 290 -35.72 -0.22 12.89
C GLU A 290 -36.12 1.20 12.45
N CYS A 291 -37.25 1.31 11.73
CA CYS A 291 -37.69 2.54 11.05
C CYS A 291 -37.80 3.76 11.99
N ASN A 292 -38.32 3.59 13.21
CA ASN A 292 -38.48 4.72 14.14
C ASN A 292 -37.14 5.33 14.55
N LYS A 293 -36.11 4.50 14.81
CA LYS A 293 -34.77 5.01 15.09
C LYS A 293 -34.14 5.65 13.86
N ALA A 294 -34.37 5.06 12.68
CA ALA A 294 -33.89 5.65 11.44
C ALA A 294 -34.41 7.07 11.25
N ILE A 295 -35.72 7.28 11.43
CA ILE A 295 -36.37 8.60 11.38
C ILE A 295 -35.73 9.55 12.40
N GLU A 296 -35.62 9.16 13.67
CA GLU A 296 -35.03 9.99 14.72
C GLU A 296 -33.62 10.50 14.34
N TYR A 297 -32.77 9.60 13.83
CA TYR A 297 -31.40 9.95 13.44
C TYR A 297 -31.35 10.81 12.17
N HIS A 298 -32.22 10.54 11.18
CA HIS A 298 -32.31 11.38 9.98
C HIS A 298 -32.83 12.78 10.30
N GLU A 299 -33.80 12.92 11.21
CA GLU A 299 -34.29 14.22 11.69
C GLU A 299 -33.18 15.03 12.38
N LYS A 300 -32.40 14.39 13.25
CA LYS A 300 -31.22 15.04 13.88
C LYS A 300 -30.20 15.51 12.84
N SER A 301 -29.92 14.69 11.83
CA SER A 301 -29.02 15.08 10.72
C SER A 301 -29.57 16.25 9.92
N LEU A 302 -30.85 16.19 9.54
CA LEU A 302 -31.52 17.20 8.73
C LEU A 302 -31.53 18.55 9.44
N LYS A 303 -31.86 18.57 10.74
CA LYS A 303 -31.87 19.80 11.55
C LYS A 303 -30.52 20.54 11.47
N ILE A 304 -29.41 19.83 11.71
CA ILE A 304 -28.07 20.42 11.65
C ILE A 304 -27.74 20.92 10.23
N ARG A 305 -28.12 20.17 9.18
CA ARG A 305 -27.87 20.59 7.80
C ARG A 305 -28.63 21.86 7.44
N LEU A 306 -29.90 21.96 7.82
CA LEU A 306 -30.72 23.15 7.58
C LEU A 306 -30.14 24.37 8.32
N ASP A 307 -29.73 24.19 9.58
CA ASP A 307 -29.14 25.27 10.39
C ASP A 307 -27.80 25.78 9.83
N LYS A 308 -27.00 24.92 9.18
CA LYS A 308 -25.65 25.27 8.66
C LYS A 308 -25.60 25.66 7.20
N LEU A 309 -26.43 25.06 6.36
CA LEU A 309 -26.34 25.18 4.90
C LEU A 309 -27.51 25.97 4.31
N GLY A 310 -28.53 26.31 5.11
CA GLY A 310 -29.77 26.91 4.65
C GLY A 310 -30.71 25.89 4.00
N HIS A 311 -31.96 26.31 3.76
CA HIS A 311 -33.01 25.45 3.20
C HIS A 311 -32.75 25.01 1.74
N ASP A 312 -31.86 25.71 1.03
CA ASP A 312 -31.62 25.51 -0.41
C ASP A 312 -30.44 24.59 -0.75
N HIS A 313 -29.77 24.01 0.26
CA HIS A 313 -28.65 23.12 0.03
C HIS A 313 -29.13 21.71 -0.34
N ILE A 314 -29.46 21.52 -1.61
CA ILE A 314 -29.81 20.23 -2.21
C ILE A 314 -28.54 19.36 -2.28
N HIS A 315 -28.63 18.10 -1.84
CA HIS A 315 -27.57 17.09 -1.91
C HIS A 315 -27.73 16.15 -3.09
#